data_AF-A0A6N2E112-F1
#
_entry.id   AF-A0A6N2E112-F1
#
_cell.length_a   1.000
_cell.length_b   1.000
_cell.length_c   1.000
_cell.angle_alpha   90.00
_cell.angle_beta   90.00
_cell.angle_gamma   90.00
#
_symmetry.space_group_name_H-M   'P 1'
#
loop_
_entity.id
_entity.type
_entity.pdbx_description
1 polymer ?
#
loop_
_entity_poly.entity_id
_entity_poly.type
_entity_poly.pdbx_seq_one_letter_code
_entity_poly.pdbx_strand_id
1 'polypeptide(L)'
;MHIGLFWMEQWLKALSEASSPDGAAAAPQRSATADETKPEPDEARRLVARLEAELAEQRAEGERAVAALEARIADLARDLTDVRADRDTARAERDQAQADLAEARNLSVRLEAELAELRSEGAETVARHETRIRDLARELTDARQAQDGSRQELAQAQATLAQVRQALITAEAGISDRDREIARLRQAAETAVPPSATPQTTTASDPGGLEVHFRKPADWSEPVYLHYWNAEPLVRATAWPGVAMTAEGDGWYVHRLDGIGAASLVFNDAATHKTGDLHRGRSGWLDADGRWSDRKPVRRR
;
A
#
# COMPACT_ATOMS: atom_id res chain seq x y z
N MET A 1 63.07 -37.72 14.03
CA MET A 1 63.65 -38.98 14.56
C MET A 1 65.17 -39.00 14.32
N HIS A 2 65.95 -38.03 14.82
CA HIS A 2 67.42 -37.97 14.58
C HIS A 2 68.24 -37.39 15.75
N ILE A 3 67.60 -36.95 16.85
CA ILE A 3 68.30 -36.30 17.98
C ILE A 3 68.78 -37.35 19.01
N GLY A 4 68.10 -38.50 19.12
CA GLY A 4 68.46 -39.57 20.06
C GLY A 4 69.75 -40.34 19.70
N LEU A 5 70.03 -40.55 18.40
CA LEU A 5 71.26 -41.23 17.99
C LEU A 5 72.52 -40.40 18.26
N PHE A 6 72.44 -39.08 18.08
CA PHE A 6 73.58 -38.18 18.27
C PHE A 6 74.06 -38.19 19.73
N TRP A 7 73.14 -38.16 20.69
CA TRP A 7 73.50 -38.20 22.11
C TRP A 7 74.03 -39.58 22.57
N MET A 8 73.54 -40.66 21.96
CA MET A 8 74.03 -42.02 22.26
C MET A 8 75.45 -42.27 21.71
N GLU A 9 75.78 -41.72 20.54
CA GLU A 9 77.14 -41.76 19.99
C GLU A 9 78.14 -40.92 20.79
N GLN A 10 77.73 -39.74 21.26
CA GLN A 10 78.59 -38.91 22.12
C GLN A 10 78.85 -39.58 23.47
N TRP A 11 77.86 -40.28 24.03
CA TRP A 11 78.01 -41.01 25.29
C TRP A 11 78.91 -42.26 25.14
N LEU A 12 78.77 -43.01 24.05
CA LEU A 12 79.66 -44.15 23.74
C LEU A 12 81.10 -43.71 23.44
N LYS A 13 81.28 -42.54 22.81
CA LYS A 13 82.60 -41.96 22.56
C LYS A 13 83.29 -41.52 23.86
N ALA A 14 82.56 -40.90 24.77
CA ALA A 14 83.09 -40.53 26.10
C ALA A 14 83.49 -41.75 26.94
N LEU A 15 82.74 -42.86 26.85
CA LEU A 15 83.11 -44.13 27.51
C LEU A 15 84.38 -44.77 26.92
N SER A 16 84.58 -44.66 25.60
CA SER A 16 85.76 -45.18 24.88
C SER A 16 87.03 -44.38 25.20
N GLU A 17 86.91 -43.06 25.24
CA GLU A 17 88.03 -42.15 25.57
C GLU A 17 88.45 -42.27 27.04
N ALA A 18 87.51 -42.52 27.96
CA ALA A 18 87.81 -42.82 29.36
C ALA A 18 88.47 -44.21 29.58
N SER A 19 88.45 -45.09 28.58
CA SER A 19 88.97 -46.46 28.66
C SER A 19 90.32 -46.66 27.95
N SER A 20 90.89 -45.61 27.35
CA SER A 20 92.18 -45.70 26.64
C SER A 20 93.36 -45.29 27.55
N PRO A 21 94.43 -46.10 27.67
CA PRO A 21 95.54 -45.85 28.59
C PRO A 21 96.65 -45.02 27.95
N ASP A 22 96.34 -43.90 27.29
CA ASP A 22 97.35 -43.04 26.67
C ASP A 22 96.97 -41.56 26.78
N GLY A 23 97.55 -40.90 27.77
CA GLY A 23 97.34 -39.48 28.06
C GLY A 23 98.42 -38.92 28.99
N ALA A 24 99.69 -39.19 28.68
CA ALA A 24 100.82 -38.58 29.37
C ALA A 24 101.05 -37.14 28.87
N ALA A 25 100.81 -36.14 29.73
CA ALA A 25 101.28 -34.77 29.53
C ALA A 25 101.85 -34.19 30.85
N ALA A 26 103.19 -34.11 30.86
CA ALA A 26 104.11 -33.23 31.58
C ALA A 26 103.72 -32.54 32.91
N ALA A 27 104.47 -32.87 33.97
CA ALA A 27 104.73 -32.01 35.14
C ALA A 27 106.22 -32.15 35.58
N PRO A 28 106.81 -31.15 36.28
CA PRO A 28 108.22 -30.78 36.15
C PRO A 28 109.19 -31.57 37.03
N GLN A 29 110.46 -31.61 36.60
CA GLN A 29 111.57 -32.25 37.29
C GLN A 29 111.93 -31.50 38.59
N ARG A 30 111.92 -32.22 39.72
CA ARG A 30 112.66 -31.87 40.94
C ARG A 30 113.51 -33.05 41.38
N SER A 31 114.81 -32.79 41.51
CA SER A 31 115.84 -33.70 41.98
C SER A 31 115.88 -33.72 43.51
N ALA A 32 115.68 -34.89 44.14
CA ALA A 32 116.06 -35.23 45.52
C ALA A 32 115.97 -36.77 45.64
N THR A 33 117.10 -37.47 45.63
CA THR A 33 117.67 -38.16 46.81
C THR A 33 116.68 -39.01 47.61
N ALA A 34 116.96 -40.32 47.64
CA ALA A 34 116.26 -41.39 48.33
C ALA A 34 115.72 -41.04 49.73
N ASP A 35 114.42 -41.27 49.93
CA ASP A 35 113.79 -42.05 51.02
C ASP A 35 112.25 -42.10 50.75
N GLU A 36 111.51 -42.94 51.46
CA GLU A 36 110.03 -42.98 51.57
C GLU A 36 109.22 -43.93 50.66
N THR A 37 109.09 -45.16 51.21
CA THR A 37 107.85 -45.91 51.44
C THR A 37 106.95 -46.27 50.24
N LYS A 38 107.04 -47.55 49.84
CA LYS A 38 105.90 -48.31 49.33
C LYS A 38 104.75 -48.14 50.36
N PRO A 39 103.55 -47.67 49.96
CA PRO A 39 102.51 -47.35 50.92
C PRO A 39 102.22 -48.60 51.77
N GLU A 40 102.12 -48.42 53.09
CA GLU A 40 101.66 -49.49 53.95
C GLU A 40 100.30 -49.98 53.40
N PRO A 41 100.01 -51.30 53.40
CA PRO A 41 98.80 -51.86 52.80
C PRO A 41 97.50 -51.17 53.25
N ASP A 42 97.50 -50.57 54.43
CA ASP A 42 96.36 -49.89 55.02
C ASP A 42 96.14 -48.46 54.49
N GLU A 43 97.17 -47.75 54.02
CA GLU A 43 97.02 -46.43 53.38
C GLU A 43 96.42 -46.54 51.98
N ALA A 44 96.88 -47.53 51.20
CA ALA A 44 96.31 -47.83 49.88
C ALA A 44 94.83 -48.23 49.99
N ARG A 45 94.46 -49.02 51.00
CA ARG A 45 93.06 -49.38 51.30
C ARG A 45 92.20 -48.16 51.64
N ARG A 46 92.73 -47.21 52.43
CA ARG A 46 92.02 -45.97 52.78
C ARG A 46 91.79 -45.07 51.56
N LEU A 47 92.78 -44.96 50.66
CA LEU A 47 92.64 -44.17 49.43
C LEU A 47 91.61 -44.77 48.49
N VAL A 48 91.63 -46.10 48.29
CA VAL A 48 90.62 -46.81 47.48
C VAL A 48 89.22 -46.59 48.06
N ALA A 49 89.04 -46.75 49.37
CA ALA A 49 87.75 -46.51 50.01
C ALA A 49 87.26 -45.05 49.86
N ARG A 50 88.16 -44.06 49.89
CA ARG A 50 87.83 -42.66 49.63
C ARG A 50 87.36 -42.45 48.18
N LEU A 51 88.12 -42.96 47.20
CA LEU A 51 87.76 -42.83 45.78
C LEU A 51 86.45 -43.56 45.44
N GLU A 52 86.21 -44.72 46.05
CA GLU A 52 84.93 -45.44 45.92
C GLU A 52 83.77 -44.63 46.50
N ALA A 53 83.97 -43.96 47.63
CA ALA A 53 82.96 -43.07 48.22
C ALA A 53 82.70 -41.84 47.34
N GLU A 54 83.75 -41.18 46.83
CA GLU A 54 83.63 -40.04 45.91
C GLU A 54 82.92 -40.45 44.61
N LEU A 55 83.25 -41.61 44.04
CA LEU A 55 82.59 -42.14 42.86
C LEU A 55 81.11 -42.47 43.13
N ALA A 56 80.79 -43.03 44.30
CA ALA A 56 79.42 -43.29 44.71
C ALA A 56 78.61 -41.99 44.90
N GLU A 57 79.22 -40.96 45.46
CA GLU A 57 78.62 -39.63 45.61
C GLU A 57 78.34 -38.99 44.25
N GLN A 58 79.32 -38.99 43.33
CA GLN A 58 79.12 -38.47 41.97
C GLN A 58 78.03 -39.23 41.20
N ARG A 59 77.95 -40.55 41.37
CA ARG A 59 76.87 -41.36 40.78
C ARG A 59 75.52 -40.96 41.35
N ALA A 60 75.41 -40.81 42.67
CA ALA A 60 74.18 -40.38 43.32
C ALA A 60 73.77 -38.96 42.91
N GLU A 61 74.72 -38.04 42.73
CA GLU A 61 74.46 -36.70 42.19
C GLU A 61 73.98 -36.74 40.74
N GLY A 62 74.62 -37.56 39.90
CA GLY A 62 74.20 -37.78 38.51
C GLY A 62 72.77 -38.34 38.43
N GLU A 63 72.45 -39.34 39.24
CA GLU A 63 71.10 -39.93 39.33
C GLU A 63 70.06 -38.89 39.77
N ARG A 64 70.37 -38.05 40.77
CA ARG A 64 69.50 -36.94 41.19
C ARG A 64 69.28 -35.92 40.08
N ALA A 65 70.33 -35.57 39.33
CA ALA A 65 70.22 -34.61 38.22
C ALA A 65 69.37 -35.16 37.07
N VAL A 66 69.53 -36.44 36.73
CA VAL A 66 68.69 -37.12 35.72
C VAL A 66 67.24 -37.15 36.17
N ALA A 67 66.95 -37.56 37.41
CA ALA A 67 65.59 -37.56 37.94
C ALA A 67 64.93 -36.17 37.91
N ALA A 68 65.69 -35.11 38.21
CA ALA A 68 65.20 -33.74 38.12
C ALA A 68 64.88 -33.30 36.68
N LEU A 69 65.71 -33.69 35.70
CA LEU A 69 65.45 -33.42 34.29
C LEU A 69 64.24 -34.21 33.78
N GLU A 70 64.10 -35.47 34.16
CA GLU A 70 62.94 -36.30 33.81
C GLU A 70 61.64 -35.71 34.37
N ALA A 71 61.64 -35.23 35.61
CA ALA A 71 60.51 -34.54 36.21
C ALA A 71 60.14 -33.27 35.41
N ARG A 72 61.14 -32.45 35.05
CA ARG A 72 60.92 -31.23 34.25
C ARG A 72 60.41 -31.54 32.84
N ILE A 73 60.89 -32.62 32.21
CA ILE A 73 60.39 -33.07 30.91
C ILE A 73 58.93 -33.51 31.02
N ALA A 74 58.58 -34.23 32.10
CA ALA A 74 57.21 -34.64 32.35
C ALA A 74 56.28 -33.43 32.59
N ASP A 75 56.74 -32.40 33.30
CA ASP A 75 56.01 -31.15 33.49
C ASP A 75 55.78 -30.43 32.15
N LEU A 76 56.83 -30.22 31.38
CA LEU A 76 56.73 -29.58 30.06
C LEU A 76 55.84 -30.36 29.09
N ALA A 77 55.83 -31.69 29.17
CA ALA A 77 54.94 -32.53 28.35
C ALA A 77 53.46 -32.35 28.72
N ARG A 78 53.16 -32.16 30.01
CA ARG A 78 51.81 -31.81 30.48
C ARG A 78 51.42 -30.42 30.00
N ASP A 79 52.26 -29.41 30.22
CA ASP A 79 52.00 -28.03 29.77
C ASP A 79 51.76 -27.95 28.25
N LEU A 80 52.57 -28.67 27.45
CA LEU A 80 52.38 -28.74 26.00
C LEU A 80 51.06 -29.40 25.59
N THR A 81 50.56 -30.33 26.40
CA THR A 81 49.26 -30.99 26.16
C THR A 81 48.13 -30.03 26.44
N ASP A 82 48.19 -29.29 27.56
CA ASP A 82 47.19 -28.30 27.95
C ASP A 82 47.15 -27.15 26.93
N VAL A 83 48.30 -26.59 26.53
CA VAL A 83 48.38 -25.54 25.50
C VAL A 83 47.82 -26.00 24.16
N ARG A 84 47.98 -27.29 23.80
CA ARG A 84 47.39 -27.84 22.57
C ARG A 84 45.87 -27.92 22.69
N ALA A 85 45.35 -28.37 23.84
CA ALA A 85 43.91 -28.42 24.09
C ALA A 85 43.27 -27.02 24.06
N ASP A 86 43.91 -26.04 24.68
CA ASP A 86 43.46 -24.64 24.67
C ASP A 86 43.45 -24.07 23.24
N ARG A 87 44.52 -24.32 22.48
CA ARG A 87 44.61 -23.88 21.08
C ARG A 87 43.52 -24.51 20.22
N ASP A 88 43.24 -25.79 20.41
CA ASP A 88 42.23 -26.50 19.63
C ASP A 88 40.82 -25.99 19.98
N THR A 89 40.57 -25.66 21.25
CA THR A 89 39.34 -24.98 21.70
C THR A 89 39.20 -23.60 21.08
N ALA A 90 40.23 -22.75 21.17
CA ALA A 90 40.23 -21.42 20.56
C ALA A 90 40.09 -21.47 19.03
N ARG A 91 40.53 -22.57 18.39
CA ARG A 91 40.31 -22.79 16.96
C ARG A 91 38.84 -23.11 16.67
N ALA A 92 38.21 -23.99 17.43
CA ALA A 92 36.80 -24.28 17.29
C ALA A 92 35.94 -23.03 17.48
N GLU A 93 36.24 -22.21 18.48
CA GLU A 93 35.55 -20.94 18.72
C GLU A 93 35.71 -19.95 17.54
N ARG A 94 36.92 -19.84 16.99
CA ARG A 94 37.16 -19.02 15.80
C ARG A 94 36.38 -19.51 14.59
N ASP A 95 36.37 -20.82 14.35
CA ASP A 95 35.69 -21.42 13.21
C ASP A 95 34.17 -21.20 13.34
N GLN A 96 33.60 -21.30 14.55
CA GLN A 96 32.21 -20.94 14.83
C GLN A 96 31.93 -19.45 14.57
N ALA A 97 32.75 -18.55 15.11
CA ALA A 97 32.58 -17.11 14.90
C ALA A 97 32.68 -16.72 13.40
N GLN A 98 33.49 -17.43 12.63
CA GLN A 98 33.57 -17.25 11.18
C GLN A 98 32.32 -17.73 10.45
N ALA A 99 31.71 -18.84 10.89
CA ALA A 99 30.44 -19.31 10.37
C ALA A 99 29.31 -18.29 10.65
N ASP A 100 29.22 -17.81 11.90
CA ASP A 100 28.23 -16.80 12.31
C ASP A 100 28.41 -15.49 11.51
N LEU A 101 29.65 -15.06 11.27
CA LEU A 101 29.94 -13.89 10.45
C LEU A 101 29.52 -14.09 8.99
N ALA A 102 29.71 -15.29 8.44
CA ALA A 102 29.26 -15.61 7.08
C ALA A 102 27.73 -15.58 6.97
N GLU A 103 27.02 -16.12 7.97
CA GLU A 103 25.56 -16.04 8.06
C GLU A 103 25.07 -14.59 8.14
N ALA A 104 25.67 -13.78 9.02
CA ALA A 104 25.33 -12.37 9.16
C ALA A 104 25.55 -11.58 7.86
N ARG A 105 26.63 -11.86 7.12
CA ARG A 105 26.89 -11.25 5.80
C ARG A 105 25.82 -11.63 4.78
N ASN A 106 25.43 -12.90 4.73
CA ASN A 106 24.37 -13.36 3.83
C ASN A 106 23.03 -12.70 4.17
N LEU A 107 22.72 -12.55 5.46
CA LEU A 107 21.53 -11.85 5.91
C LEU A 107 21.56 -10.37 5.50
N SER A 108 22.70 -9.69 5.64
CA SER A 108 22.85 -8.29 5.22
C SER A 108 22.57 -8.13 3.73
N VAL A 109 23.16 -8.97 2.88
CA VAL A 109 22.94 -8.94 1.43
C VAL A 109 21.47 -9.16 1.09
N ARG A 110 20.80 -10.10 1.77
CA ARG A 110 19.37 -10.36 1.58
C ARG A 110 18.53 -9.14 1.95
N LEU A 111 18.78 -8.54 3.11
CA LEU A 111 18.05 -7.36 3.58
C LEU A 111 18.29 -6.15 2.67
N GLU A 112 19.50 -5.98 2.15
CA GLU A 112 19.81 -4.94 1.17
C GLU A 112 19.03 -5.12 -0.13
N ALA A 113 18.89 -6.37 -0.61
CA ALA A 113 18.07 -6.68 -1.78
C ALA A 113 16.57 -6.41 -1.52
N GLU A 114 16.04 -6.83 -0.37
CA GLU A 114 14.64 -6.56 0.02
C GLU A 114 14.38 -5.05 0.14
N LEU A 115 15.32 -4.27 0.70
CA LEU A 115 15.23 -2.82 0.76
C LEU A 115 15.30 -2.15 -0.62
N ALA A 116 16.08 -2.70 -1.55
CA ALA A 116 16.16 -2.20 -2.91
C ALA A 116 14.83 -2.42 -3.66
N GLU A 117 14.22 -3.58 -3.49
CA GLU A 117 12.92 -3.91 -4.09
C GLU A 117 11.81 -2.99 -3.57
N LEU A 118 11.69 -2.85 -2.24
CA LEU A 118 10.70 -1.96 -1.62
C LEU A 118 10.85 -0.50 -2.07
N ARG A 119 12.09 -0.05 -2.30
CA ARG A 119 12.35 1.30 -2.84
C ARG A 119 11.88 1.42 -4.30
N SER A 120 12.09 0.39 -5.11
CA SER A 120 11.62 0.34 -6.49
C SER A 120 10.08 0.37 -6.55
N GLU A 121 9.41 -0.50 -5.80
CA GLU A 121 7.94 -0.54 -5.71
C GLU A 121 7.35 0.80 -5.22
N GLY A 122 8.01 1.42 -4.23
CA GLY A 122 7.66 2.74 -3.74
C GLY A 122 7.78 3.82 -4.82
N ALA A 123 8.89 3.84 -5.56
CA ALA A 123 9.12 4.78 -6.65
C ALA A 123 8.11 4.62 -7.80
N GLU A 124 7.81 3.38 -8.19
CA GLU A 124 6.78 3.09 -9.20
C GLU A 124 5.40 3.56 -8.76
N THR A 125 5.07 3.36 -7.47
CA THR A 125 3.81 3.83 -6.91
C THR A 125 3.73 5.35 -6.93
N VAL A 126 4.79 6.06 -6.55
CA VAL A 126 4.85 7.52 -6.64
C VAL A 126 4.68 7.98 -8.09
N ALA A 127 5.42 7.41 -9.04
CA ALA A 127 5.33 7.77 -10.45
C ALA A 127 3.91 7.57 -11.05
N ARG A 128 3.22 6.49 -10.65
CA ARG A 128 1.82 6.26 -11.02
C ARG A 128 0.91 7.35 -10.47
N HIS A 129 1.05 7.71 -9.19
CA HIS A 129 0.24 8.75 -8.58
C HIS A 129 0.52 10.13 -9.19
N GLU A 130 1.77 10.48 -9.45
CA GLU A 130 2.14 11.73 -10.13
C GLU A 130 1.51 11.83 -11.53
N THR A 131 1.49 10.73 -12.27
CA THR A 131 0.81 10.67 -13.57
C THR A 131 -0.69 10.89 -13.40
N ARG A 132 -1.35 10.19 -12.46
CA ARG A 132 -2.78 10.37 -12.21
C ARG A 132 -3.13 11.79 -11.77
N ILE A 133 -2.29 12.42 -10.95
CA ILE A 133 -2.46 13.83 -10.53
C ILE A 133 -2.38 14.76 -11.74
N ARG A 134 -1.40 14.56 -12.64
CA ARG A 134 -1.28 15.34 -13.88
C ARG A 134 -2.52 15.18 -14.77
N ASP A 135 -3.00 13.95 -14.94
CA ASP A 135 -4.18 13.67 -15.75
C ASP A 135 -5.43 14.31 -15.15
N LEU A 136 -5.64 14.16 -13.83
CA LEU A 136 -6.75 14.80 -13.12
C LEU A 136 -6.68 16.34 -13.19
N ALA A 137 -5.50 16.93 -13.13
CA ALA A 137 -5.34 18.38 -13.29
C ALA A 137 -5.73 18.85 -14.69
N ARG A 138 -5.45 18.05 -15.72
CA ARG A 138 -5.89 18.30 -17.10
C ARG A 138 -7.41 18.15 -17.23
N GLU A 139 -7.97 17.04 -16.75
CA GLU A 139 -9.42 16.80 -16.74
C GLU A 139 -10.18 17.95 -16.05
N LEU A 140 -9.67 18.44 -14.91
CA LEU A 140 -10.26 19.56 -14.18
C LEU A 140 -10.20 20.87 -14.97
N THR A 141 -9.11 21.10 -15.70
CA THR A 141 -8.96 22.31 -16.54
C THR A 141 -9.93 22.27 -17.71
N ASP A 142 -10.03 21.14 -18.39
CA ASP A 142 -10.95 20.94 -19.52
C ASP A 142 -12.42 21.08 -19.06
N ALA A 143 -12.76 20.52 -17.90
CA ALA A 143 -14.09 20.64 -17.31
C ALA A 143 -14.46 22.10 -16.96
N ARG A 144 -13.51 22.88 -16.44
CA ARG A 144 -13.73 24.32 -16.17
C ARG A 144 -13.98 25.10 -17.45
N GLN A 145 -13.19 24.86 -18.49
CA GLN A 145 -13.39 25.50 -19.80
C GLN A 145 -14.75 25.16 -20.40
N ALA A 146 -15.18 23.90 -20.32
CA ALA A 146 -16.50 23.49 -20.77
C ALA A 146 -17.62 24.19 -19.98
N GLN A 147 -17.49 24.28 -18.65
CA GLN A 147 -18.45 24.98 -17.79
C GLN A 147 -18.57 26.46 -18.15
N ASP A 148 -17.45 27.14 -18.39
CA ASP A 148 -17.45 28.54 -18.78
C ASP A 148 -18.06 28.74 -20.17
N GLY A 149 -17.82 27.81 -21.10
CA GLY A 149 -18.52 27.77 -22.40
C GLY A 149 -20.04 27.68 -22.24
N SER A 150 -20.53 26.72 -21.46
CA SER A 150 -21.97 26.59 -21.19
C SER A 150 -22.57 27.82 -20.49
N ARG A 151 -21.81 28.49 -19.62
CA ARG A 151 -22.25 29.75 -19.00
C ARG A 151 -22.39 30.88 -20.02
N GLN A 152 -21.46 30.98 -20.97
CA GLN A 152 -21.54 31.98 -22.04
C GLN A 152 -22.74 31.72 -22.95
N GLU A 153 -22.99 30.47 -23.33
CA GLU A 153 -24.17 30.08 -24.11
C GLU A 153 -25.47 30.43 -23.38
N LEU A 154 -25.55 30.14 -22.08
CA LEU A 154 -26.71 30.50 -21.25
C LEU A 154 -26.92 32.02 -21.20
N ALA A 155 -25.84 32.79 -21.02
CA ALA A 155 -25.92 34.26 -21.02
C ALA A 155 -26.40 34.81 -22.37
N GLN A 156 -25.92 34.25 -23.48
CA GLN A 156 -26.37 34.60 -24.82
C GLN A 156 -27.86 34.27 -25.02
N ALA A 157 -28.29 33.07 -24.65
CA ALA A 157 -29.70 32.66 -24.74
C ALA A 157 -30.62 33.57 -23.90
N GLN A 158 -30.19 33.95 -22.70
CA GLN A 158 -30.92 34.91 -21.86
C GLN A 158 -31.01 36.29 -22.50
N ALA A 159 -29.94 36.78 -23.13
CA ALA A 159 -29.96 38.05 -23.87
C ALA A 159 -30.91 37.99 -25.08
N THR A 160 -30.88 36.90 -25.85
CA THR A 160 -31.82 36.68 -26.97
C THR A 160 -33.27 36.63 -26.47
N LEU A 161 -33.53 35.93 -25.36
CA LEU A 161 -34.88 35.90 -24.78
C LEU A 161 -35.35 37.30 -24.36
N ALA A 162 -34.47 38.11 -23.78
CA ALA A 162 -34.80 39.50 -23.42
C ALA A 162 -35.13 40.34 -24.67
N GLN A 163 -34.38 40.19 -25.75
CA GLN A 163 -34.66 40.85 -27.02
C GLN A 163 -36.01 40.42 -27.61
N VAL A 164 -36.31 39.11 -27.62
CA VAL A 164 -37.59 38.59 -28.11
C VAL A 164 -38.76 39.12 -27.27
N ARG A 165 -38.61 39.15 -25.94
CA ARG A 165 -39.62 39.74 -25.04
C ARG A 165 -39.88 41.21 -25.36
N GLN A 166 -38.83 42.01 -25.59
CA GLN A 166 -38.98 43.42 -25.95
C GLN A 166 -39.62 43.61 -27.34
N ALA A 167 -39.29 42.74 -28.29
CA ALA A 167 -39.90 42.74 -29.61
C ALA A 167 -41.40 42.40 -29.53
N LEU A 168 -41.79 41.44 -28.68
CA LEU A 168 -43.19 41.09 -28.44
C LEU A 168 -43.97 42.28 -27.87
N ILE A 169 -43.45 42.94 -26.83
CA ILE A 169 -44.08 44.15 -26.26
C ILE A 169 -44.27 45.22 -27.34
N THR A 170 -43.25 45.45 -28.18
CA THR A 170 -43.33 46.41 -29.28
C THR A 170 -44.39 46.01 -30.31
N ALA A 171 -44.47 44.73 -30.66
CA ALA A 171 -45.46 44.20 -31.60
C ALA A 171 -46.89 44.30 -31.05
N GLU A 172 -47.10 43.98 -29.77
CA GLU A 172 -48.38 44.11 -29.07
C GLU A 172 -48.87 45.56 -29.07
N ALA A 173 -47.98 46.53 -28.80
CA ALA A 173 -48.29 47.95 -28.89
C ALA A 173 -48.71 48.36 -30.31
N GLY A 174 -47.98 47.89 -31.33
CA GLY A 174 -48.30 48.15 -32.74
C GLY A 174 -49.62 47.52 -33.20
N ILE A 175 -50.00 46.36 -32.67
CA ILE A 175 -51.32 45.75 -32.89
C ILE A 175 -52.42 46.62 -32.27
N SER A 176 -52.25 47.04 -31.01
CA SER A 176 -53.19 47.95 -30.34
C SER A 176 -53.38 49.27 -31.11
N ASP A 177 -52.33 49.84 -31.68
CA ASP A 177 -52.45 51.05 -32.51
C ASP A 177 -53.23 50.81 -33.81
N ARG A 178 -52.98 49.67 -34.47
CA ARG A 178 -53.76 49.25 -35.65
C ARG A 178 -55.22 49.00 -35.32
N ASP A 179 -55.54 48.39 -34.17
CA ASP A 179 -56.92 48.18 -33.73
C ASP A 179 -57.66 49.49 -33.51
N ARG A 180 -56.99 50.49 -32.90
CA ARG A 180 -57.55 51.84 -32.75
C ARG A 180 -57.82 52.48 -34.10
N GLU A 181 -56.92 52.33 -35.07
CA GLU A 181 -57.09 52.87 -36.41
C GLU A 181 -58.21 52.16 -37.18
N ILE A 182 -58.29 50.82 -37.10
CA ILE A 182 -59.40 50.04 -37.65
C ILE A 182 -60.73 50.51 -37.05
N ALA A 183 -60.80 50.72 -35.73
CA ALA A 183 -61.99 51.23 -35.07
C ALA A 183 -62.41 52.61 -35.59
N ARG A 184 -61.45 53.53 -35.78
CA ARG A 184 -61.71 54.84 -36.39
C ARG A 184 -62.23 54.72 -37.82
N LEU A 185 -61.60 53.89 -38.65
CA LEU A 185 -62.01 53.65 -40.03
C LEU A 185 -63.40 53.01 -40.11
N ARG A 186 -63.71 52.06 -39.21
CA ARG A 186 -65.05 51.48 -39.08
C ARG A 186 -66.07 52.53 -38.68
N GLN A 187 -65.81 53.33 -37.65
CA GLN A 187 -66.71 54.40 -37.22
C GLN A 187 -66.96 55.40 -38.37
N ALA A 188 -65.93 55.76 -39.13
CA ALA A 188 -66.06 56.60 -40.32
C ALA A 188 -66.96 55.94 -41.39
N ALA A 189 -66.79 54.64 -41.64
CA ALA A 189 -67.65 53.88 -42.55
C ALA A 189 -69.10 53.74 -42.04
N GLU A 190 -69.28 53.60 -40.72
CA GLU A 190 -70.57 53.44 -40.05
C GLU A 190 -71.32 54.78 -39.98
N THR A 191 -70.62 55.91 -39.90
CA THR A 191 -71.23 57.23 -40.12
C THR A 191 -71.61 57.50 -41.59
N ALA A 192 -71.11 56.69 -42.53
CA ALA A 192 -71.44 56.77 -43.95
C ALA A 192 -72.60 55.85 -44.38
N VAL A 193 -73.13 54.99 -43.49
CA VAL A 193 -74.21 54.01 -43.77
C VAL A 193 -75.29 54.08 -42.65
N PRO A 194 -76.61 54.12 -42.92
CA PRO A 194 -77.64 54.16 -41.87
C PRO A 194 -77.83 52.80 -41.15
N PRO A 195 -78.30 52.77 -39.88
CA PRO A 195 -78.06 51.65 -38.96
C PRO A 195 -79.08 50.49 -39.07
N SER A 196 -78.60 49.26 -38.87
CA SER A 196 -79.42 48.11 -38.40
C SER A 196 -78.60 47.04 -37.66
N ALA A 197 -79.04 46.81 -36.41
CA ALA A 197 -78.97 45.60 -35.57
C ALA A 197 -77.66 45.19 -34.83
N THR A 198 -77.89 44.82 -33.56
CA THR A 198 -77.02 44.52 -32.41
C THR A 198 -76.64 43.01 -32.28
N PRO A 199 -75.80 42.60 -31.28
CA PRO A 199 -74.75 41.58 -31.39
C PRO A 199 -75.07 40.25 -30.68
N GLN A 200 -74.21 39.23 -30.79
CA GLN A 200 -74.23 38.08 -29.88
C GLN A 200 -72.85 37.53 -29.47
N THR A 201 -72.73 37.43 -28.14
CA THR A 201 -71.77 36.74 -27.26
C THR A 201 -72.16 35.26 -27.10
N THR A 202 -71.24 34.30 -26.89
CA THR A 202 -71.51 33.00 -26.20
C THR A 202 -70.18 32.34 -25.79
N THR A 203 -69.77 32.33 -24.50
CA THR A 203 -70.01 31.31 -23.42
C THR A 203 -69.07 30.09 -23.53
N ALA A 204 -68.00 30.03 -22.75
CA ALA A 204 -67.83 29.47 -21.39
C ALA A 204 -67.47 27.96 -21.37
N SER A 205 -66.30 27.65 -20.80
CA SER A 205 -65.79 26.30 -20.53
C SER A 205 -65.97 25.96 -19.05
N ASP A 206 -66.43 24.73 -18.83
CA ASP A 206 -66.70 24.02 -17.56
C ASP A 206 -65.43 23.87 -16.67
N PRO A 207 -65.53 23.75 -15.33
CA PRO A 207 -64.42 23.91 -14.40
C PRO A 207 -63.50 22.66 -14.35
N GLY A 208 -62.21 22.92 -14.55
CA GLY A 208 -61.18 21.92 -14.84
C GLY A 208 -60.79 20.98 -13.69
N GLY A 209 -60.55 19.72 -14.05
CA GLY A 209 -59.83 18.73 -13.25
C GLY A 209 -59.01 17.82 -14.18
N LEU A 210 -57.83 17.43 -13.73
CA LEU A 210 -56.85 16.66 -14.51
C LEU A 210 -56.87 15.21 -14.03
N GLU A 211 -57.25 14.27 -14.89
CA GLU A 211 -57.27 12.84 -14.58
C GLU A 211 -56.09 12.13 -15.24
N VAL A 212 -55.24 11.49 -14.42
CA VAL A 212 -54.05 10.80 -14.90
C VAL A 212 -54.13 9.32 -14.59
N HIS A 213 -53.83 8.51 -15.60
CA HIS A 213 -53.71 7.07 -15.48
C HIS A 213 -52.26 6.65 -15.73
N PHE A 214 -51.78 5.68 -14.95
CA PHE A 214 -50.45 5.13 -15.07
C PHE A 214 -50.49 3.62 -15.14
N ARG A 215 -49.78 3.04 -16.11
CA ARG A 215 -49.59 1.61 -16.20
C ARG A 215 -48.31 1.23 -15.48
N LYS A 216 -48.46 0.51 -14.37
CA LYS A 216 -47.34 0.06 -13.54
C LYS A 216 -46.46 -0.93 -14.32
N PRO A 217 -45.14 -0.69 -14.46
CA PRO A 217 -44.19 -1.70 -14.91
C PRO A 217 -44.18 -2.93 -13.97
N ALA A 218 -43.80 -4.10 -14.49
CA ALA A 218 -43.92 -5.36 -13.73
C ALA A 218 -42.99 -5.43 -12.50
N ASP A 219 -41.92 -4.65 -12.51
CA ASP A 219 -40.87 -4.55 -11.50
C ASP A 219 -41.16 -3.55 -10.36
N TRP A 220 -42.25 -2.77 -10.45
CA TRP A 220 -42.60 -1.78 -9.43
C TRP A 220 -43.41 -2.39 -8.27
N SER A 221 -43.13 -1.88 -7.06
CA SER A 221 -43.87 -2.23 -5.84
C SER A 221 -45.26 -1.61 -5.83
N GLU A 222 -46.13 -2.13 -4.97
CA GLU A 222 -47.47 -1.57 -4.71
C GLU A 222 -47.54 -1.09 -3.25
N PRO A 223 -48.26 0.02 -2.96
CA PRO A 223 -49.07 0.83 -3.87
C PRO A 223 -48.27 1.85 -4.70
N VAL A 224 -48.83 2.28 -5.83
CA VAL A 224 -48.26 3.36 -6.65
C VAL A 224 -48.73 4.72 -6.13
N TYR A 225 -47.83 5.68 -6.05
CA TYR A 225 -48.06 7.05 -5.61
C TYR A 225 -47.87 8.06 -6.75
N LEU A 226 -48.63 9.14 -6.69
CA LEU A 226 -48.51 10.33 -7.53
C LEU A 226 -48.05 11.51 -6.68
N HIS A 227 -46.86 12.04 -6.98
CA HIS A 227 -46.37 13.31 -6.45
C HIS A 227 -46.55 14.39 -7.52
N TYR A 228 -47.16 15.52 -7.18
CA TYR A 228 -47.34 16.65 -8.10
C TYR A 228 -46.98 18.00 -7.47
N TRP A 229 -46.55 18.93 -8.33
CA TRP A 229 -46.14 20.30 -8.04
C TRP A 229 -46.40 21.21 -9.25
N ASN A 230 -46.18 22.53 -9.11
CA ASN A 230 -46.43 23.52 -10.17
C ASN A 230 -47.80 23.37 -10.84
N ALA A 231 -48.85 23.22 -10.03
CA ALA A 231 -50.21 23.07 -10.53
C ALA A 231 -50.80 24.40 -11.03
N GLU A 232 -51.76 24.33 -11.95
CA GLU A 232 -52.52 25.46 -12.47
C GLU A 232 -54.02 25.17 -12.34
N PRO A 233 -54.80 25.98 -11.58
CA PRO A 233 -54.37 27.05 -10.67
C PRO A 233 -53.40 26.56 -9.59
N LEU A 234 -52.58 27.49 -9.07
CA LEU A 234 -51.52 27.19 -8.11
C LEU A 234 -52.09 26.58 -6.82
N VAL A 235 -51.75 25.32 -6.58
CA VAL A 235 -51.96 24.64 -5.30
C VAL A 235 -50.63 24.21 -4.69
N ARG A 236 -50.64 23.95 -3.38
CA ARG A 236 -49.47 23.44 -2.66
C ARG A 236 -49.03 22.10 -3.26
N ALA A 237 -47.73 21.96 -3.52
CA ALA A 237 -47.14 20.69 -3.92
C ALA A 237 -47.36 19.61 -2.85
N THR A 238 -47.59 18.37 -3.28
CA THR A 238 -47.68 17.23 -2.36
C THR A 238 -46.33 16.99 -1.67
N ALA A 239 -46.30 16.42 -0.46
CA ALA A 239 -45.04 15.94 0.13
C ALA A 239 -44.68 14.58 -0.48
N TRP A 240 -43.38 14.27 -0.63
CA TRP A 240 -42.94 12.94 -1.06
C TRP A 240 -43.40 11.85 -0.08
N PRO A 241 -43.90 10.68 -0.54
CA PRO A 241 -43.99 10.16 -1.91
C PRO A 241 -45.23 10.59 -2.72
N GLY A 242 -46.09 11.45 -2.17
CA GLY A 242 -47.30 11.92 -2.82
C GLY A 242 -48.56 11.19 -2.35
N VAL A 243 -49.58 11.16 -3.20
CA VAL A 243 -50.90 10.57 -2.90
C VAL A 243 -50.99 9.18 -3.52
N ALA A 244 -51.50 8.20 -2.77
CA ALA A 244 -51.71 6.85 -3.28
C ALA A 244 -52.75 6.86 -4.41
N MET A 245 -52.44 6.18 -5.51
CA MET A 245 -53.34 6.03 -6.65
C MET A 245 -54.30 4.87 -6.45
N THR A 246 -55.45 4.92 -7.12
CA THR A 246 -56.46 3.86 -7.08
C THR A 246 -56.23 2.86 -8.20
N ALA A 247 -56.19 1.55 -7.90
CA ALA A 247 -56.05 0.52 -8.92
C ALA A 247 -57.35 0.33 -9.72
N GLU A 248 -57.27 0.35 -11.06
CA GLU A 248 -58.39 0.10 -11.98
C GLU A 248 -58.46 -1.36 -12.48
N GLY A 249 -57.43 -2.15 -12.22
CA GLY A 249 -57.22 -3.47 -12.83
C GLY A 249 -56.33 -3.44 -14.08
N ASP A 250 -55.92 -4.61 -14.57
CA ASP A 250 -55.01 -4.78 -15.72
C ASP A 250 -53.66 -4.03 -15.63
N GLY A 251 -53.22 -3.73 -14.40
CA GLY A 251 -51.98 -2.98 -14.11
C GLY A 251 -52.11 -1.45 -14.23
N TRP A 252 -53.33 -0.92 -14.36
CA TRP A 252 -53.59 0.52 -14.42
C TRP A 252 -53.96 1.10 -13.05
N TYR A 253 -53.46 2.31 -12.80
CA TYR A 253 -53.72 3.11 -11.62
C TYR A 253 -54.23 4.48 -12.04
N VAL A 254 -55.19 5.06 -11.32
CA VAL A 254 -55.81 6.36 -11.61
C VAL A 254 -55.77 7.30 -10.41
N HIS A 255 -55.60 8.59 -10.70
CA HIS A 255 -55.82 9.67 -9.74
C HIS A 255 -56.37 10.91 -10.45
N ARG A 256 -57.33 11.58 -9.82
CA ARG A 256 -57.94 12.82 -10.33
C ARG A 256 -57.50 14.00 -9.47
N LEU A 257 -56.93 15.01 -10.12
CA LEU A 257 -56.53 16.27 -9.53
C LEU A 257 -57.68 17.27 -9.68
N ASP A 258 -58.52 17.36 -8.65
CA ASP A 258 -59.69 18.23 -8.65
C ASP A 258 -59.30 19.72 -8.69
N GLY A 259 -59.92 20.48 -9.59
CA GLY A 259 -59.68 21.93 -9.70
C GLY A 259 -58.33 22.29 -10.34
N ILE A 260 -57.56 21.33 -10.84
CA ILE A 260 -56.24 21.52 -11.46
C ILE A 260 -56.34 21.18 -12.94
N GLY A 261 -56.02 22.13 -13.82
CA GLY A 261 -55.96 21.96 -15.27
C GLY A 261 -54.59 21.50 -15.79
N ALA A 262 -53.50 21.89 -15.10
CA ALA A 262 -52.15 21.45 -15.43
C ALA A 262 -51.28 21.22 -14.20
N ALA A 263 -50.30 20.32 -14.26
CA ALA A 263 -49.32 20.10 -13.20
C ALA A 263 -48.04 19.43 -13.71
N SER A 264 -46.94 19.64 -12.99
CA SER A 264 -45.77 18.76 -13.04
C SER A 264 -45.97 17.60 -12.07
N LEU A 265 -45.60 16.39 -12.49
CA LEU A 265 -45.90 15.17 -11.74
C LEU A 265 -44.88 14.06 -11.92
N VAL A 266 -44.80 13.17 -10.93
CA VAL A 266 -43.97 11.96 -10.90
C VAL A 266 -44.79 10.81 -10.32
N PHE A 267 -44.75 9.67 -11.00
CA PHE A 267 -45.24 8.39 -10.46
C PHE A 267 -44.10 7.68 -9.73
N ASN A 268 -44.37 7.05 -8.59
CA ASN A 268 -43.37 6.30 -7.82
C ASN A 268 -44.02 5.16 -7.02
N ASP A 269 -43.21 4.22 -6.54
CA ASP A 269 -43.67 3.09 -5.70
C ASP A 269 -43.36 3.27 -4.20
N ALA A 270 -43.02 4.50 -3.78
CA ALA A 270 -42.47 4.83 -2.45
C ALA A 270 -41.26 3.99 -2.02
N ALA A 271 -40.64 3.26 -2.95
CA ALA A 271 -39.43 2.48 -2.76
C ALA A 271 -38.35 2.98 -3.73
N THR A 272 -37.83 2.11 -4.61
CA THR A 272 -36.69 2.41 -5.48
C THR A 272 -37.10 2.99 -6.83
N HIS A 273 -38.36 2.87 -7.26
CA HIS A 273 -38.78 3.21 -8.61
C HIS A 273 -39.57 4.52 -8.67
N LYS A 274 -39.24 5.33 -9.68
CA LYS A 274 -39.98 6.54 -10.05
C LYS A 274 -39.84 6.85 -11.53
N THR A 275 -40.80 7.57 -12.09
CA THR A 275 -40.62 8.20 -13.41
C THR A 275 -39.67 9.40 -13.31
N GLY A 276 -39.21 9.91 -14.46
CA GLY A 276 -38.69 11.27 -14.52
C GLY A 276 -39.79 12.31 -14.29
N ASP A 277 -39.41 13.59 -14.28
CA ASP A 277 -40.36 14.70 -14.15
C ASP A 277 -41.23 14.81 -15.40
N LEU A 278 -42.53 14.70 -15.21
CA LEU A 278 -43.52 14.80 -16.29
C LEU A 278 -44.33 16.09 -16.14
N HIS A 279 -44.97 16.53 -17.23
CA HIS A 279 -45.90 17.65 -17.21
C HIS A 279 -47.16 17.29 -18.00
N ARG A 280 -48.34 17.63 -17.45
CA ARG A 280 -49.63 17.46 -18.13
C ARG A 280 -50.52 18.68 -17.93
N GLY A 281 -51.15 19.11 -19.01
CA GLY A 281 -52.22 20.12 -19.03
C GLY A 281 -53.57 19.59 -19.52
N ARG A 282 -53.72 18.25 -19.56
CA ARG A 282 -54.96 17.54 -19.94
C ARG A 282 -54.92 16.08 -19.50
N SER A 283 -56.11 15.49 -19.27
CA SER A 283 -56.24 14.10 -18.81
C SER A 283 -55.61 13.10 -19.78
N GLY A 284 -55.10 11.97 -19.28
CA GLY A 284 -54.48 10.97 -20.15
C GLY A 284 -53.88 9.76 -19.45
N TRP A 285 -53.34 8.85 -20.27
CA TRP A 285 -52.75 7.58 -19.87
C TRP A 285 -51.26 7.55 -20.18
N LEU A 286 -50.44 7.29 -19.17
CA LEU A 286 -49.02 6.99 -19.31
C LEU A 286 -48.84 5.46 -19.30
N ASP A 287 -48.30 4.91 -20.38
CA ASP A 287 -47.96 3.49 -20.44
C ASP A 287 -46.65 3.16 -19.71
N ALA A 288 -46.34 1.87 -19.57
CA ALA A 288 -45.14 1.39 -18.90
C ALA A 288 -43.84 1.77 -19.63
N ASP A 289 -43.93 2.14 -20.91
CA ASP A 289 -42.81 2.61 -21.73
C ASP A 289 -42.61 4.15 -21.62
N GLY A 290 -43.41 4.82 -20.78
CA GLY A 290 -43.34 6.26 -20.53
C GLY A 290 -44.00 7.12 -21.62
N ARG A 291 -44.88 6.57 -22.45
CA ARG A 291 -45.59 7.31 -23.49
C ARG A 291 -46.98 7.74 -23.05
N TRP A 292 -47.29 9.02 -23.29
CA TRP A 292 -48.61 9.60 -23.03
C TRP A 292 -49.58 9.34 -24.18
N SER A 293 -50.82 9.04 -23.82
CA SER A 293 -51.97 8.96 -24.73
C SER A 293 -53.16 9.71 -24.14
N ASP A 294 -53.94 10.39 -24.98
CA ASP A 294 -55.16 11.08 -24.57
C ASP A 294 -56.39 10.12 -24.52
N ARG A 295 -56.19 8.83 -24.82
CA ARG A 295 -57.19 7.75 -24.70
C ARG A 295 -56.55 6.49 -24.12
N LYS A 296 -57.31 5.67 -23.37
CA LYS A 296 -56.84 4.39 -22.81
C LYS A 296 -56.27 3.50 -23.94
N PRO A 297 -54.98 3.11 -23.89
CA PRO A 297 -54.40 2.25 -24.90
C PRO A 297 -55.09 0.88 -24.93
N VAL A 298 -55.61 0.49 -26.09
CA VAL A 298 -56.12 -0.87 -26.34
C VAL A 298 -54.94 -1.79 -26.67
N ARG A 299 -54.81 -2.91 -25.96
CA ARG A 299 -53.81 -3.94 -26.30
C ARG A 299 -54.11 -4.46 -27.70
N ARG A 300 -53.23 -4.20 -28.67
CA ARG A 300 -53.21 -4.98 -29.91
C ARG A 300 -52.73 -6.38 -29.54
N ARG A 301 -53.59 -7.38 -29.74
CA ARG A 301 -53.21 -8.79 -29.70
C ARG A 301 -52.25 -9.11 -30.85
#